data_AF-A0A3D1YIH4-F1
#
_entry.id   AF-A0A3D1YIH4-F1
#
_cell.length_a   1.000
_cell.length_b   1.000
_cell.length_c   1.000
_cell.angle_alpha   90.00
_cell.angle_beta   90.00
_cell.angle_gamma   90.00
#
_symmetry.space_group_name_H-M   'P 1'
#
loop_
_entity.id
_entity.type
_entity.pdbx_description
1 polymer ?
#
loop_
_entity_poly.entity_id
_entity_poly.type
_entity_poly.pdbx_seq_one_letter_code
_entity_poly.pdbx_strand_id
1 'polypeptide(L)' 'KEAGVAVSPGLGFGEYGEGYVRFGLIENEHRTRQALRGIKKVFRAGLPSDWKAE' A
#
# COMPACT_ATOMS: atom_id res chain seq x y z
N LYS A 1 -3.52 4.92 -5.56
CA LYS A 1 -3.74 6.31 -5.04
C LYS A 1 -4.90 6.38 -4.03
N GLU A 2 -5.76 5.37 -4.03
CA GLU A 2 -7.12 5.31 -3.48
C GLU A 2 -7.10 5.14 -1.95
N ALA A 3 -6.08 4.44 -1.42
CA ALA A 3 -5.86 4.29 0.02
C ALA A 3 -5.27 5.56 0.67
N GLY A 4 -4.71 6.50 -0.11
CA GLY A 4 -4.02 7.67 0.43
C GLY A 4 -2.75 7.36 1.24
N VAL A 5 -2.09 6.23 0.94
CA VAL A 5 -0.88 5.76 1.64
C VAL A 5 0.28 5.68 0.64
N ALA A 6 1.41 6.28 1.00
CA ALA A 6 2.66 6.14 0.25
C ALA A 6 3.39 4.86 0.69
N VAL A 7 3.97 4.14 -0.27
CA VAL A 7 4.71 2.89 -0.06
C VAL A 7 5.94 2.86 -0.95
N SER A 8 6.95 2.04 -0.61
CA SER A 8 8.06 1.77 -1.52
C SER A 8 7.76 0.51 -2.35
N PRO A 9 7.77 0.57 -3.70
CA PRO A 9 7.61 -0.63 -4.54
C PRO A 9 8.75 -1.62 -4.32
N GLY A 10 8.44 -2.91 -4.19
CA GLY A 10 9.42 -3.96 -3.96
C GLY A 10 10.39 -4.14 -5.14
N LEU A 11 9.94 -3.85 -6.37
CA LEU A 11 10.79 -3.90 -7.58
C LEU A 11 12.05 -3.03 -7.46
N GLY A 12 11.99 -1.92 -6.70
CA GLY A 12 13.16 -1.08 -6.43
C GLY A 12 14.24 -1.74 -5.56
N PHE A 13 13.99 -2.95 -5.05
CA PHE A 13 14.89 -3.74 -4.20
C PHE A 13 15.35 -5.05 -4.86
N GLY A 14 15.03 -5.26 -6.14
CA GLY A 14 15.37 -6.46 -6.91
C GLY A 14 14.15 -7.12 -7.54
N GLU A 15 14.38 -8.00 -8.51
CA GLU A 15 13.32 -8.70 -9.27
C GLU A 15 12.37 -9.49 -8.36
N TYR A 16 12.89 -10.13 -7.30
CA TYR A 16 12.09 -10.87 -6.33
C TYR A 16 11.17 -9.98 -5.47
N GLY A 17 11.28 -8.67 -5.56
CA GLY A 17 10.38 -7.72 -4.91
C GLY A 17 9.13 -7.39 -5.72
N GLU A 18 9.00 -7.89 -6.96
CA GLU A 18 7.80 -7.71 -7.77
C GLU A 18 6.53 -8.23 -7.07
N GLY A 19 5.43 -7.48 -7.17
CA GLY A 19 4.18 -7.79 -6.46
C GLY A 19 4.17 -7.44 -4.96
N TYR A 20 5.31 -7.03 -4.39
CA TYR A 20 5.42 -6.64 -2.98
C TYR A 20 5.65 -5.14 -2.81
N VAL A 21 5.38 -4.67 -1.59
CA VAL A 21 5.69 -3.30 -1.14
C VAL A 21 6.37 -3.33 0.21
N ARG A 22 7.23 -2.34 0.48
CA ARG A 22 7.90 -2.16 1.76
C ARG A 22 7.26 -1.03 2.56
N PHE A 23 6.99 -1.29 3.84
CA PHE A 23 6.55 -0.30 4.81
C PHE A 23 7.67 0.05 5.79
N GLY A 24 7.87 1.34 6.05
CA GLY A 24 8.70 1.81 7.14
C GLY A 24 7.91 1.91 8.44
N LEU A 25 8.34 1.21 9.48
CA LEU A 25 7.72 1.26 10.81
C LEU A 25 8.36 2.34 11.71
N ILE A 26 8.67 3.49 11.12
CA ILE A 26 9.36 4.61 11.79
C ILE A 26 8.41 5.74 12.21
N GLU A 27 7.14 5.63 11.83
CA GLU A 27 6.12 6.64 12.08
C GLU A 27 5.40 6.42 13.42
N ASN A 28 4.80 7.49 13.95
CA ASN A 28 4.01 7.40 15.18
C ASN A 28 2.69 6.63 14.98
N GLU A 29 2.12 6.16 16.09
CA GLU A 29 0.90 5.35 16.07
C GLU A 29 -0.29 6.04 15.38
N HIS A 30 -0.43 7.36 15.51
CA HIS A 30 -1.54 8.08 14.90
C HIS A 30 -1.47 8.03 13.38
N ARG A 31 -0.28 8.27 12.81
CA ARG A 31 -0.05 8.14 11.36
C ARG A 31 -0.20 6.70 10.88
N THR A 32 0.33 5.73 11.63
CA THR A 32 0.15 4.31 11.32
C THR A 32 -1.33 3.91 11.30
N ARG A 33 -2.12 4.31 12.30
CA ARG A 33 -3.58 4.07 12.34
C ARG A 33 -4.31 4.76 11.18
N GLN A 34 -3.88 5.95 10.78
CA GLN A 34 -4.45 6.65 9.62
C GLN A 34 -4.22 5.85 8.34
N ALA A 35 -2.99 5.39 8.09
CA ALA A 35 -2.65 4.59 6.91
C ALA A 35 -3.47 3.28 6.87
N LEU A 36 -3.56 2.59 8.00
CA LEU A 36 -4.33 1.34 8.11
C LEU A 36 -5.83 1.54 7.79
N ARG A 37 -6.43 2.67 8.20
CA ARG A 37 -7.83 2.98 7.85
C ARG A 37 -8.02 3.15 6.34
N GLY A 38 -7.09 3.83 5.68
CA GLY A 38 -7.10 4.01 4.22
C GLY A 38 -7.01 2.67 3.48
N ILE A 39 -6.04 1.83 3.88
CA ILE A 39 -5.83 0.48 3.32
C ILE A 39 -7.10 -0.38 3.51
N LYS A 40 -7.66 -0.40 4.72
CA LYS A 40 -8.87 -1.16 5.05
C LYS A 40 -10.08 -0.74 4.21
N LYS A 41 -10.21 0.56 3.90
CA LYS A 41 -11.29 1.07 3.05
C LYS A 41 -11.22 0.49 1.64
N VAL A 42 -10.03 0.45 1.04
CA VAL A 42 -9.83 -0.11 -0.31
C VAL A 42 -10.14 -1.60 -0.34
N PHE A 43 -9.61 -2.39 0.60
CA PHE A 43 -9.90 -3.83 0.64
C PHE A 43 -11.39 -4.15 0.81
N ARG A 44 -12.15 -3.29 1.49
CA ARG A 44 -13.61 -3.45 1.66
C ARG A 44 -14.41 -3.03 0.44
N ALA A 45 -13.97 -2.00 -0.28
CA ALA A 45 -14.65 -1.49 -1.47
C ALA A 45 -14.47 -2.42 -2.69
N GLY A 46 -13.52 -3.36 -2.63
CA GLY A 46 -13.07 -4.13 -3.77
C GLY A 46 -11.93 -3.41 -4.50
N LEU A 47 -11.16 -4.16 -5.28
CA LEU A 47 -10.17 -3.55 -6.16
C LEU A 47 -10.88 -2.64 -7.17
N PRO A 48 -10.31 -1.47 -7.51
CA PRO A 48 -10.85 -0.61 -8.56
C PRO A 48 -11.05 -1.41 -9.85
N SER A 49 -12.15 -1.19 -10.56
CA SER A 49 -12.46 -1.92 -11.80
C SER A 49 -11.47 -1.65 -12.94
N ASP A 50 -10.73 -0.55 -12.84
CA ASP A 50 -9.64 -0.13 -13.73
C ASP A 50 -8.26 -0.60 -13.24
N TRP A 51 -8.18 -1.33 -12.12
CA TRP A 51 -6.93 -1.91 -11.65
C TRP A 51 -6.44 -2.97 -12.64
N LYS A 52 -5.35 -2.66 -13.34
CA LYS A 52 -4.64 -3.62 -14.16
C LYS A 52 -3.46 -4.19 -13.37
N ALA A 53 -3.53 -5.49 -13.09
CA ALA A 53 -2.35 -6.27 -12.70
C ALA A 53 -1.57 -6.57 -13.98
N GLU A 54 -0.83 -5.57 -14.47
CA GLU A 54 0.25 -5.78 -15.44
C GLU A 54 1.56 -5.95 -14.66
#